data_AF-A0A6J7E1D4-F1
#
_entry.id   AF-A0A6J7E1D4-F1
#
_cell.length_a   1.000
_cell.length_b   1.000
_cell.length_c   1.000
_cell.angle_alpha   90.00
_cell.angle_beta   90.00
_cell.angle_gamma   90.00
#
_symmetry.space_group_name_H-M   'P 1'
#
loop_
_entity.id
_entity.type
_entity.pdbx_description
1 polymer ?
#
loop_
_entity_poly.entity_id
_entity_poly.type
_entity_poly.pdbx_seq_one_letter_code
_entity_poly.pdbx_strand_id
1 'polypeptide(L)' 'MAGTAQRLFTHRHTVRYRLERVRELSGLDVGSTDGREKLSLGLKAMRVLGIAHRGGPATEAGAAAGRVPRGR' A
#
# COMPACT_ATOMS: atom_id res chain seq x y z
N MET A 1 3.13 13.68 -3.48
CA MET A 1 2.64 12.63 -4.41
C MET A 1 3.66 12.25 -5.50
N ALA A 2 4.34 13.20 -6.14
CA ALA A 2 5.29 12.91 -7.23
C ALA A 2 6.44 11.96 -6.83
N GLY A 3 7.11 12.19 -5.70
CA GLY A 3 8.21 11.33 -5.24
C GLY A 3 7.77 9.88 -4.96
N THR A 4 6.57 9.67 -4.43
CA THR A 4 6.03 8.32 -4.21
C THR A 4 5.73 7.61 -5.53
N ALA A 5 5.17 8.32 -6.50
CA ALA A 5 4.87 7.75 -7.82
C ALA A 5 6.14 7.28 -8.54
N GLN A 6 7.20 8.09 -8.49
CA GLN A 6 8.52 7.74 -9.04
C GLN A 6 9.10 6.50 -8.35
N ARG A 7 9.12 6.47 -7.01
CA ARG A 7 9.65 5.33 -6.23
C ARG A 7 8.88 4.03 -6.47
N LEU A 8 7.60 4.12 -6.78
CA LEU A 8 6.72 2.98 -7.04
C LEU A 8 6.61 2.62 -8.53
N PHE A 9 7.37 3.29 -9.41
CA PHE A 9 7.31 3.11 -10.88
C PHE A 9 5.87 3.14 -11.41
N THR A 10 5.08 4.10 -10.94
CA THR A 10 3.66 4.21 -11.27
C THR A 10 3.27 5.65 -11.59
N HIS A 11 2.05 5.86 -12.09
CA HIS A 11 1.53 7.20 -12.36
C HIS A 11 1.04 7.87 -11.06
N ARG A 12 1.17 9.20 -11.00
CA ARG A 12 0.65 10.01 -9.87
C ARG A 12 -0.84 9.78 -9.62
N HIS A 13 -1.62 9.50 -10.67
CA HIS A 13 -3.05 9.20 -10.54
C HIS A 13 -3.29 7.84 -9.89
N THR A 14 -2.43 6.85 -10.11
CA THR A 14 -2.48 5.56 -9.41
C THR A 14 -2.19 5.74 -7.91
N VAL A 15 -1.22 6.60 -7.56
CA VAL A 15 -0.96 6.93 -6.14
C VAL A 15 -2.15 7.65 -5.53
N ARG A 16 -2.72 8.64 -6.22
CA ARG A 16 -3.91 9.37 -5.75
C ARG A 16 -5.08 8.43 -5.50
N TYR A 17 -5.43 7.60 -6.49
CA TYR A 17 -6.48 6.60 -6.38
C TYR A 17 -6.28 5.66 -5.18
N ARG A 18 -5.05 5.17 -4.97
CA ARG A 18 -4.74 4.29 -3.83
C ARG A 18 -4.95 5.00 -2.49
N LEU A 19 -4.58 6.28 -2.37
CA LEU A 19 -4.78 7.05 -1.15
C LEU A 19 -6.26 7.38 -0.91
N GLU A 20 -7.01 7.70 -1.97
CA GLU A 20 -8.48 7.84 -1.91
C GLU A 20 -9.12 6.54 -1.41
N ARG A 21 -8.69 5.39 -1.94
CA ARG A 21 -9.19 4.09 -1.49
C ARG A 21 -8.84 3.78 -0.03
N VAL A 22 -7.67 4.18 0.45
CA VAL A 22 -7.31 4.05 1.88
C VAL A 22 -8.25 4.89 2.74
N ARG A 23 -8.59 6.12 2.30
CA ARG A 23 -9.55 6.97 3.00
C ARG A 23 -10.95 6.35 3.06
N GLU A 24 -11.43 5.79 1.95
CA GLU A 24 -12.73 5.08 1.92
C GLU A 24 -12.77 3.89 2.88
N LEU A 25 -11.68 3.11 2.95
CA LEU A 25 -11.62 1.88 3.76
C LEU A 25 -11.40 2.14 5.26
N SER A 26 -10.60 3.16 5.59
CA SER A 26 -10.20 3.44 6.98
C SER A 26 -10.93 4.62 7.61
N GLY A 27 -11.58 5.47 6.81
CA GLY A 27 -12.10 6.77 7.25
C GLY A 27 -11.01 7.81 7.51
N LEU A 28 -9.72 7.48 7.34
CA LEU A 28 -8.59 8.36 7.65
C LEU A 28 -8.00 8.96 6.38
N ASP A 29 -7.83 10.28 6.36
CA ASP A 29 -7.19 10.99 5.25
C ASP A 29 -5.69 11.20 5.50
N VAL A 30 -4.85 10.80 4.54
CA VAL A 30 -3.39 11.01 4.58
C VAL A 30 -3.02 12.48 4.36
N GLY A 31 -3.91 13.25 3.74
CA GLY A 31 -3.77 14.71 3.59
C GLY A 31 -3.89 15.47 4.91
N SER A 32 -4.62 14.94 5.89
CA SER A 32 -4.77 15.55 7.20
C SER A 32 -3.68 15.11 8.17
N THR A 33 -3.26 16.00 9.09
CA THR A 33 -2.23 15.68 10.08
C THR A 33 -2.69 14.56 11.01
N ASP A 34 -3.89 14.66 11.58
CA ASP A 34 -4.47 13.65 12.48
C ASP A 34 -4.66 12.29 11.80
N GLY A 35 -5.19 12.27 10.57
CA GLY A 35 -5.37 11.04 9.81
C GLY A 35 -4.03 10.37 9.48
N ARG A 36 -3.03 11.16 9.08
CA ARG A 36 -1.65 10.67 8.86
C ARG A 36 -1.01 10.11 10.12
N GLU A 37 -1.20 10.75 11.27
CA GLU A 37 -0.65 10.30 12.56
C GLU A 37 -1.29 8.99 13.01
N LYS A 38 -2.63 8.89 12.95
CA LYS A 38 -3.36 7.65 13.26
C LYS A 38 -2.96 6.50 12.35
N LEU A 39 -2.83 6.74 11.04
CA LEU A 39 -2.36 5.74 10.08
C LEU A 39 -0.91 5.31 10.38
N SER A 40 -0.01 6.27 10.65
CA SER A 40 1.39 5.99 10.97
C SER A 40 1.52 5.17 12.26
N LEU A 41 0.75 5.52 13.29
CA LEU A 41 0.70 4.77 14.55
C LEU A 41 0.19 3.35 14.33
N GLY A 42 -0.92 3.17 13.60
CA GLY A 42 -1.45 1.85 13.27
C GLY A 42 -0.43 0.96 12.54
N LEU A 43 0.25 1.50 11.52
CA LEU A 43 1.29 0.77 10.78
C LEU A 43 2.49 0.38 11.67
N LYS A 44 2.86 1.22 12.64
CA LYS A 44 3.92 0.89 13.62
C LYS A 44 3.44 -0.16 14.63
N ALA A 45 2.23 0.00 15.15
CA ALA A 45 1.63 -0.94 16.09
C ALA A 45 1.52 -2.35 15.49
N MET A 46 1.13 -2.46 14.22
CA MET A 46 1.12 -3.76 13.51
C MET A 46 2.49 -4.45 13.53
N ARG A 47 3.58 -3.70 13.36
CA ARG A 47 4.95 -4.26 13.41
C ARG A 47 5.32 -4.71 14.83
N VAL A 48 5.01 -3.89 15.83
CA VAL A 48 5.31 -4.20 17.24
C VAL A 48 4.53 -5.43 17.72
N LEU A 49 3.26 -5.53 17.32
CA LEU A 49 2.37 -6.63 17.69
C LEU A 49 2.58 -7.90 16.85
N GLY A 50 3.54 -7.91 15.91
CA GLY A 50 3.79 -9.07 15.04
C GLY A 50 2.64 -9.39 14.08
N ILE A 51 1.75 -8.43 13.80
CA ILE A 51 0.64 -8.61 12.86
C ILE A 51 1.22 -8.58 11.45
N ALA A 52 1.32 -9.75 10.83
CA ALA A 52 1.80 -9.88 9.46
C ALA A 52 0.94 -9.05 8.49
N HIS A 53 1.60 -8.40 7.53
CA HIS A 53 0.89 -7.81 6.40
C HIS A 53 0.19 -8.95 5.65
N ARG A 54 -1.16 -8.95 5.64
CA ARG A 54 -1.90 -9.79 4.69
C ARG A 54 -1.46 -9.38 3.30
N GLY A 55 -0.76 -10.28 2.62
CA GLY A 55 -0.26 -10.04 1.27
C GLY A 55 -1.36 -9.45 0.39
N GLY A 56 -1.03 -8.35 -0.29
CA GLY A 56 -1.96 -7.72 -1.22
C GLY A 56 -2.07 -8.48 -2.55
N PRO A 57 -2.85 -7.98 -3.51
CA PRO A 57 -2.98 -8.58 -4.84
C PRO A 57 -1.64 -8.78 -5.57
N ALA A 58 -0.62 -7.96 -5.23
CA ALA A 58 0.74 -8.12 -5.74
C ALA A 58 1.45 -9.41 -5.29
N THR A 59 0.93 -10.10 -4.27
CA THR A 59 1.44 -11.37 -3.76
C THR A 59 0.61 -12.58 -4.22
N GLU A 60 -0.44 -12.35 -4.99
CA GLU A 60 -1.26 -13.44 -5.55
C GLU A 60 -0.50 -14.21 -6.64
N ALA A 61 -0.77 -15.51 -6.77
CA ALA A 61 -0.21 -16.33 -7.82
C ALA A 61 -0.60 -15.75 -9.20
N GLY A 62 0.39 -15.43 -10.03
CA GLY A 62 0.19 -14.77 -11.34
C GLY A 62 0.49 -13.27 -11.36
N ALA A 63 0.65 -12.60 -10.20
CA ALA A 63 1.02 -11.18 -10.12
C ALA A 63 2.42 -10.86 -10.67
N ALA A 64 3.27 -11.88 -10.88
CA ALA A 64 4.63 -11.75 -11.40
C ALA A 64 4.74 -11.38 -12.89
N ALA A 65 3.63 -11.02 -13.56
CA ALA A 65 3.60 -10.57 -14.96
C ALA A 65 4.40 -11.49 -15.92
N GLY A 66 4.20 -12.80 -15.81
CA GLY A 66 4.86 -13.80 -16.66
C GLY A 66 6.24 -14.27 -16.20
N ARG A 67 6.81 -13.76 -15.10
CA ARG A 67 8.06 -14.27 -14.49
C ARG A 67 7.83 -15.46 -13.55
N VAL A 68 6.96 -16.39 -13.94
CA VAL A 68 6.80 -17.66 -13.23
C VAL A 68 7.87 -18.61 -13.75
N PRO A 69 8.77 -19.14 -12.90
CA PRO A 69 9.74 -20.14 -13.34
C PRO A 69 8.96 -21.31 -13.94
N ARG A 70 9.25 -21.67 -15.19
CA ARG A 70 8.72 -22.91 -15.76
C ARG A 70 9.46 -24.05 -15.07
N GLY A 71 8.77 -24.76 -14.18
CA GLY A 71 9.29 -25.96 -13.53
C GLY A 71 9.74 -26.97 -14.58
N ARG A 72 10.88 -27.62 -14.31
CA ARG A 72 11.43 -28.73 -15.10
C ARG A 72 10.64 -30.01 -14.85
#